data_AF-A0A0F7QRM2-F1
#
_entry.id   AF-A0A0F7QRM2-F1
#
_cell.length_a   1.000
_cell.length_b   1.000
_cell.length_c   1.000
_cell.angle_alpha   90.00
_cell.angle_beta   90.00
_cell.angle_gamma   90.00
#
_symmetry.space_group_name_H-M   'P 1'
#
loop_
_entity.id
_entity.type
_entity.pdbx_description
1 polymer ?
#
loop_
_entity_poly.entity_id
_entity_poly.type
_entity_poly.pdbx_seq_one_letter_code
_entity_poly.pdbx_strand_id
1 'polypeptide(L)' 'MSLSEFLSPDELTELVGKKVVSKQIEWLENHHWNYETNAAGRPIVGRVYARLRLAGVHPTRTTVSDPAWSLDLSNVS' A
#
# COMPACT_ATOMS: atom_id res chain seq x y z
N MET A 1 3.90 7.03 -18.64
CA MET A 1 3.49 7.00 -17.23
C MET A 1 2.27 6.10 -17.13
N SER A 2 2.42 4.86 -16.65
CA SER A 2 1.25 4.00 -16.40
C SER A 2 0.53 4.49 -15.15
N LEU A 3 -0.70 4.99 -15.31
CA LEU A 3 -1.60 5.43 -14.24
C LEU A 3 -2.23 4.24 -13.48
N SER A 4 -1.46 3.18 -13.21
CA SER A 4 -1.96 2.05 -12.44
C SER A 4 -1.86 2.35 -10.94
N GLU A 5 -2.94 2.08 -10.21
CA GLU A 5 -2.98 2.16 -8.75
C GLU A 5 -2.05 1.13 -8.08
N PHE A 6 -1.60 0.13 -8.84
CA PHE A 6 -0.66 -0.89 -8.40
C PHE A 6 0.73 -0.69 -9.00
N LEU A 7 1.74 -1.21 -8.32
CA LEU A 7 3.09 -1.36 -8.86
C LEU A 7 3.06 -2.35 -10.03
N SER A 8 3.70 -1.97 -11.13
CA SER A 8 3.89 -2.87 -12.26
C SER A 8 4.89 -3.99 -11.89
N PRO A 9 4.92 -5.10 -12.65
CA PRO A 9 5.90 -6.16 -12.42
C PRO A 9 7.34 -5.67 -12.48
N ASP A 10 7.63 -4.73 -13.37
CA ASP A 10 8.97 -4.15 -13.53
C ASP A 10 9.33 -3.27 -12.34
N GLU A 11 8.43 -2.42 -11.87
CA GLU A 11 8.67 -1.55 -10.71
C GLU A 11 8.80 -2.35 -9.41
N LEU A 12 8.02 -3.42 -9.26
CA LEU A 12 8.15 -4.34 -8.13
C LEU A 12 9.49 -5.09 -8.18
N THR A 13 9.97 -5.40 -9.39
CA THR A 13 11.32 -5.97 -9.58
C THR A 13 12.42 -4.97 -9.27
N GLU A 14 12.25 -3.69 -9.61
CA GLU A 14 13.18 -2.61 -9.25
C GLU A 14 13.21 -2.37 -7.74
N LEU A 15 12.04 -2.36 -7.09
CA LEU A 15 11.90 -2.19 -5.65
C LEU A 15 12.58 -3.31 -4.86
N VAL A 16 12.34 -4.57 -5.27
CA VAL A 16 12.80 -5.75 -4.54
C VAL A 16 14.19 -6.22 -5.00
N GLY A 17 14.60 -5.88 -6.21
CA GLY A 17 15.86 -6.31 -6.83
C GLY A 17 15.90 -7.80 -7.21
N LYS A 18 14.75 -8.50 -7.23
CA LYS A 18 14.64 -9.92 -7.57
C LYS A 18 13.56 -10.12 -8.63
N LYS A 19 13.85 -10.97 -9.64
CA LYS A 19 12.90 -11.34 -10.70
C LYS A 19 11.96 -12.50 -10.35
N VAL A 20 12.34 -13.32 -9.36
CA VAL A 20 11.59 -14.52 -8.97
C VAL A 20 10.50 -14.15 -7.98
N VAL A 21 9.24 -14.49 -8.28
CA VAL A 21 8.06 -14.14 -7.49
C VAL A 21 8.16 -14.60 -6.03
N SER A 22 8.59 -15.84 -5.78
CA SER A 22 8.75 -16.36 -4.42
C SER A 22 9.78 -15.55 -3.60
N LYS A 23 10.85 -15.07 -4.26
CA LYS A 23 11.85 -14.19 -3.63
C LYS A 23 11.33 -12.78 -3.43
N GLN A 24 10.41 -12.32 -4.27
CA GLN A 24 9.75 -11.04 -4.06
C GLN A 24 8.86 -11.08 -2.82
N ILE A 25 8.05 -12.14 -2.68
CA ILE A 25 7.20 -12.36 -1.50
C ILE A 25 8.05 -12.46 -0.23
N GLU A 26 9.09 -13.30 -0.23
CA GLU A 26 10.01 -13.44 0.92
C GLU A 26 10.62 -12.11 1.34
N TRP A 27 11.00 -11.26 0.38
CA TRP A 27 11.52 -9.93 0.69
C TRP A 27 10.46 -9.00 1.27
N LEU A 28 9.24 -9.01 0.70
CA LEU A 28 8.13 -8.18 1.17
C LEU A 28 7.76 -8.55 2.62
N GLU A 29 7.70 -9.84 2.94
CA GLU A 29 7.50 -10.36 4.30
C GLU A 29 8.60 -9.91 5.26
N ASN A 30 9.87 -10.15 4.90
CA ASN A 30 11.02 -9.78 5.74
C ASN A 30 11.09 -8.27 6.00
N HIS A 31 10.64 -7.48 5.04
CA HIS A 31 10.62 -6.02 5.15
C HIS A 31 9.28 -5.49 5.67
N HIS A 32 8.37 -6.36 6.08
CA HIS A 32 7.04 -6.05 6.63
C HIS A 32 6.18 -5.17 5.72
N TRP A 33 6.28 -5.36 4.39
CA TRP A 33 5.45 -4.68 3.41
C TRP A 33 4.05 -5.28 3.37
N ASN A 34 3.02 -4.43 3.25
CA ASN A 34 1.66 -4.88 2.98
C ASN A 34 1.54 -5.13 1.48
N TYR A 35 1.11 -6.34 1.13
CA TYR A 35 0.86 -6.75 -0.25
C TYR A 35 -0.32 -7.74 -0.27
N GLU A 36 -0.94 -7.87 -1.44
CA GLU A 36 -1.99 -8.85 -1.71
C GLU A 36 -1.51 -9.79 -2.81
N THR A 37 -1.94 -11.04 -2.80
CA THR A 37 -1.63 -11.99 -3.90
C THR A 37 -2.82 -12.11 -4.83
N ASN A 38 -2.60 -11.89 -6.12
CA ASN A 38 -3.67 -12.09 -7.11
C ASN A 38 -3.92 -13.58 -7.39
N ALA A 39 -4.96 -13.87 -8.18
CA ALA A 39 -5.30 -15.24 -8.57
C ALA A 39 -4.19 -15.99 -9.32
N ALA A 40 -3.21 -15.28 -9.89
CA ALA A 40 -2.03 -15.86 -10.54
C ALA A 40 -0.82 -16.03 -9.59
N GLY A 41 -1.00 -15.78 -8.28
CA GLY A 41 0.05 -15.90 -7.26
C GLY A 41 1.10 -14.79 -7.30
N ARG A 42 0.84 -13.67 -7.98
CA ARG A 42 1.76 -12.52 -8.03
C ARG A 42 1.47 -11.54 -6.88
N PRO A 43 2.50 -11.03 -6.19
CA PRO A 43 2.32 -9.98 -5.22
C PRO A 43 1.93 -8.68 -5.92
N ILE A 44 0.90 -8.04 -5.39
CA ILE A 44 0.39 -6.74 -5.78
C ILE A 44 0.59 -5.80 -4.60
N VAL A 45 1.26 -4.68 -4.88
CA VAL A 45 1.47 -3.61 -3.90
C VAL A 45 0.86 -2.33 -4.46
N GLY A 46 0.10 -1.63 -3.62
CA GLY A 46 -0.46 -0.33 -3.97
C GLY A 46 0.64 0.71 -4.20
N ARG A 47 0.57 1.45 -5.31
CA ARG A 47 1.54 2.49 -5.64
C ARG A 47 1.56 3.62 -4.62
N VAL A 48 0.38 4.06 -4.18
CA VAL A 48 0.26 5.10 -3.14
C VAL A 48 0.91 4.63 -1.85
N TYR A 49 0.64 3.39 -1.45
CA TYR A 49 1.27 2.77 -0.29
C TYR A 49 2.80 2.73 -0.41
N ALA A 50 3.32 2.24 -1.54
CA ALA A 50 4.75 2.19 -1.79
C ALA A 50 5.40 3.57 -1.72
N ARG A 51 4.76 4.59 -2.31
CA ARG A 51 5.24 5.98 -2.25
C ARG A 51 5.26 6.52 -0.82
N LEU A 52 4.19 6.33 -0.06
CA LEU A 52 4.11 6.78 1.33
C LEU A 52 5.19 6.10 2.18
N ARG A 53 5.31 4.78 2.06
CA ARG A 53 6.31 3.99 2.79
C ARG A 53 7.74 4.41 2.43
N LEU A 54 8.04 4.62 1.14
CA LEU A 54 9.35 5.09 0.69
C LEU A 54 9.66 6.53 1.13
N ALA A 55 8.63 7.37 1.31
CA ALA A 55 8.77 8.70 1.88
C ALA A 55 8.97 8.69 3.42
N GLY A 56 9.04 7.51 4.05
CA GLY A 56 9.13 7.37 5.51
C GLY A 56 7.81 7.62 6.24
N VAL A 57 6.71 7.82 5.51
CA VAL A 57 5.38 7.91 6.08
C VAL A 57 4.86 6.49 6.26
N HIS A 58 4.82 6.03 7.51
CA HIS A 58 4.08 4.82 7.83
C HIS A 58 2.59 5.17 7.77
N PRO A 59 1.80 4.64 6.82
CA PRO A 59 0.35 4.76 6.88
C PRO A 59 -0.14 3.88 8.03
N THR A 60 0.08 4.32 9.26
CA THR A 60 -0.62 3.79 10.42
C THR A 60 -2.09 4.08 10.22
N ARG A 61 -2.95 3.13 10.59
CA ARG A 61 -4.42 3.25 10.57
C ARG A 61 -4.97 4.41 11.42
N THR A 62 -4.09 5.22 11.99
CA THR A 62 -4.37 6.33 12.89
C THR A 62 -4.45 7.70 12.20
N THR A 63 -4.32 7.80 10.87
CA THR A 63 -4.73 9.02 10.16
C THR A 63 -6.22 9.00 9.81
N VAL A 64 -7.06 8.57 10.75
CA VAL A 64 -8.37 9.21 10.87
C VAL A 64 -8.09 10.45 11.70
N SER A 65 -7.68 11.54 11.04
CA SER A 65 -7.96 12.84 11.64
C SER A 65 -9.45 12.83 11.85
N ASP A 66 -9.90 12.88 13.11
CA ASP A 66 -11.30 13.11 13.42
C ASP A 66 -11.83 14.16 12.43
N PRO A 67 -13.01 13.94 11.82
CA PRO A 67 -13.56 14.95 10.93
C PRO A 67 -13.57 16.26 11.73
N ALA A 68 -12.93 17.30 11.19
CA ALA A 68 -12.89 18.63 11.81
C ALA A 68 -14.30 19.26 11.97
N TRP A 69 -15.34 18.52 11.58
CA TRP A 69 -16.73 18.87 11.53
C TRP A 69 -17.51 17.74 12.19
N SER A 70 -18.04 17.99 13.38
CA SER A 70 -19.01 17.11 14.05
C SER A 70 -20.42 17.60 13.73
N LEU A 71 -21.33 16.68 13.35
CA LEU A 71 -22.73 17.02 13.08
C LEU A 71 -23.49 17.07 14.41
N ASP A 72 -23.85 18.27 14.85
CA ASP A 72 -24.69 18.45 16.03
C ASP A 72 -26.17 18.27 15.68
N LEU A 73 -26.76 17.18 16.18
CA LEU A 73 -28.17 16.84 16.01
C LEU A 73 -29.02 17.20 17.23
N SER A 74 -28.48 17.97 18.18
CA SER A 74 -29.18 18.32 19.43
C SER A 74 -30.50 19.08 19.22
N ASN A 75 -30.74 19.63 18.02
CA ASN A 75 -31.90 20.45 17.69
C ASN A 75 -32.86 19.83 16.65
N VAL A 76 -32.72 18.55 16.31
CA VAL A 76 -33.67 17.86 15.42
C VAL A 76 -34.57 16.95 16.27
N SER A 77 -35.83 17.36 16.46
CA SER A 77 -36.94 16.56 16.99
C SER A 77 -38.13 16.64 16.04
#